data_AF-A0A163C122-F1
#
_entry.id   AF-A0A163C122-F1
#
_cell.length_a   1.000
_cell.length_b   1.000
_cell.length_c   1.000
_cell.angle_alpha   90.00
_cell.angle_beta   90.00
_cell.angle_gamma   90.00
#
_symmetry.space_group_name_H-M   'P 1'
#
loop_
_entity.id
_entity.type
_entity.pdbx_description
1 polymer ?
#
loop_
_entity_poly.entity_id
_entity_poly.type
_entity_poly.pdbx_seq_one_letter_code
_entity_poly.pdbx_strand_id
1 'polypeptide(L)'
;MAPEKSAKRKAPSAVADFTVLPLTLPALSGLPASHEETQHYLYIKPHEPSTHTATAERSLFVANIPVDASESNVRALFAEQLGGARVESVEFDASVPARPLHKRWKQEKRGDGEDEAESRGKKRKRNDTEVVAEGVVEDGESALPALWGSEVRRSGSAAVVVFVDKRSARGALKEVQSAVQSGRTVAWKRASGLGVERYKAHLQRTHPSASALQSSINAYLSQFTSVEQTRAKLLKHARTVPDEDGFVTVTRGGRAGPARIEEAEKKQAELEERRKNNGVKDDFYRFQNREKRKEAEVNLRKRFDEDRRRVERMRERRGRLRPET
;
A
#
# COMPACT_ATOMS: atom_id res chain seq x y z
N MET A 1 -7.00 57.59 33.59
CA MET A 1 -7.74 56.51 32.92
C MET A 1 -7.56 55.25 33.74
N ALA A 2 -8.61 54.78 34.41
CA ALA A 2 -8.57 53.51 35.15
C ALA A 2 -8.49 52.34 34.14
N PRO A 3 -7.70 51.29 34.40
CA PRO A 3 -7.65 50.14 33.51
C PRO A 3 -9.02 49.45 33.51
N GLU A 4 -9.66 49.38 32.34
CA GLU A 4 -10.86 48.58 32.13
C GLU A 4 -10.57 47.14 32.54
N LYS A 5 -11.22 46.67 33.60
CA LYS A 5 -11.21 45.27 33.99
C LYS A 5 -11.95 44.50 32.90
N SER A 6 -11.22 43.94 31.94
CA SER A 6 -11.78 43.00 30.97
C SER A 6 -12.34 41.79 31.73
N ALA A 7 -13.66 41.69 31.85
CA ALA A 7 -14.30 40.53 32.43
C ALA A 7 -13.94 39.31 31.57
N LYS A 8 -13.10 38.40 32.11
CA LYS A 8 -12.73 37.14 31.43
C LYS A 8 -14.03 36.38 31.13
N ARG A 9 -14.42 36.31 29.86
CA ARG A 9 -15.60 35.54 29.42
C ARG A 9 -15.34 34.07 29.75
N LYS A 10 -16.20 33.46 30.59
CA LYS A 10 -16.12 32.04 30.90
C LYS A 10 -16.48 31.24 29.65
N ALA A 11 -15.68 30.23 29.33
CA ALA A 11 -15.98 29.30 28.25
C ALA A 11 -17.30 28.55 28.54
N PRO A 12 -18.09 28.21 27.50
CA PRO A 12 -19.30 27.42 27.69
C PRO A 12 -18.95 26.03 28.22
N SER A 13 -19.80 25.45 29.07
CA SER A 13 -19.62 24.10 29.62
C SER A 13 -19.98 22.99 28.63
N ALA A 14 -20.82 23.30 27.64
CA ALA A 14 -21.22 22.38 26.58
C ALA A 14 -21.42 23.12 25.25
N VAL A 15 -21.13 22.43 24.14
CA VAL A 15 -21.36 22.89 22.76
C VAL A 15 -21.94 21.73 21.97
N ALA A 16 -23.18 21.86 21.49
CA ALA A 16 -23.97 20.75 20.95
C ALA A 16 -23.96 19.56 21.93
N ASP A 17 -23.53 18.38 21.50
CA ASP A 17 -23.46 17.17 22.34
C ASP A 17 -22.11 17.01 23.07
N PHE A 18 -21.20 17.97 22.93
CA PHE A 18 -19.88 17.91 23.53
C PHE A 18 -19.85 18.61 24.88
N THR A 19 -19.27 17.93 25.87
CA THR A 19 -18.83 18.55 27.12
C THR A 19 -17.47 19.20 26.88
N VAL A 20 -17.34 20.48 27.24
CA VAL A 20 -16.12 21.28 27.03
C VAL A 20 -15.28 21.21 28.29
N LEU A 21 -14.18 20.46 28.25
CA LEU A 21 -13.26 20.31 29.37
C LEU A 21 -12.05 21.26 29.21
N PRO A 22 -11.91 22.29 30.06
CA PRO A 22 -10.70 23.10 30.09
C PRO A 22 -9.54 22.33 30.73
N LEU A 23 -8.43 22.21 30.00
CA LEU A 23 -7.16 21.72 30.49
C LEU A 23 -6.21 22.89 30.72
N THR A 24 -5.53 22.90 31.85
CA THR A 24 -4.44 23.85 32.12
C THR A 24 -3.16 23.28 31.54
N LEU A 25 -2.55 23.99 30.60
CA LEU A 25 -1.27 23.60 30.02
C LEU A 25 -0.13 23.89 31.00
N PRO A 26 0.95 23.09 30.99
CA PRO A 26 2.09 23.33 31.88
C PRO A 26 2.84 24.60 31.46
N ALA A 27 3.29 25.36 32.46
CA ALA A 27 4.10 26.56 32.23
C ALA A 27 5.42 26.22 31.51
N LEU A 28 5.81 27.08 30.57
CA LEU A 28 7.07 26.95 29.84
C LEU A 28 7.99 28.11 30.21
N SER A 29 9.24 27.80 30.55
CA SER A 29 10.25 28.78 30.96
C SER A 29 10.56 29.86 29.91
N GLY A 30 10.22 29.62 28.64
CA GLY A 30 10.40 30.57 27.55
C GLY A 30 9.17 31.44 27.25
N LEU A 31 8.05 31.26 27.96
CA LEU A 31 6.84 32.06 27.77
C LEU A 31 6.70 33.11 28.88
N PRO A 32 6.13 34.30 28.59
CA PRO A 32 5.82 35.30 29.61
C PRO A 32 4.86 34.75 30.68
N ALA A 33 4.94 35.30 31.90
CA ALA A 33 4.09 34.93 33.04
C ALA A 33 2.57 35.05 32.73
N SER A 34 2.20 35.91 31.78
CA SER A 34 0.81 36.04 31.32
C SER A 34 0.22 34.76 30.70
N HIS A 35 1.06 33.79 30.34
CA HIS A 35 0.67 32.53 29.71
C HIS A 35 0.73 31.32 30.65
N GLU A 36 1.03 31.50 31.94
CA GLU A 36 1.10 30.40 32.92
C GLU A 36 -0.24 29.67 33.11
N GLU A 37 -1.36 30.38 32.94
CA GLU A 37 -2.72 29.82 33.08
C GLU A 37 -3.39 29.56 31.72
N THR A 38 -2.61 29.28 30.67
CA THR A 38 -3.20 29.05 29.33
C THR A 38 -4.05 27.78 29.35
N GLN A 39 -5.31 27.93 28.92
CA GLN A 39 -6.28 26.83 28.85
C GLN A 39 -6.35 26.26 27.44
N HIS A 40 -6.38 24.93 27.36
CA HIS A 40 -6.65 24.15 26.16
C HIS A 40 -7.98 23.42 26.33
N TYR A 41 -8.91 23.57 25.39
CA TYR A 41 -10.26 23.02 25.53
C TYR A 41 -10.38 21.69 24.77
N LEU A 42 -10.73 20.63 25.51
CA LEU A 42 -11.14 19.35 24.95
C LEU A 42 -12.66 19.32 24.76
N TYR A 43 -13.11 18.64 23.70
CA TYR A 43 -14.52 18.40 23.45
C TYR A 43 -14.78 16.91 23.58
N ILE A 44 -15.58 16.51 24.56
CA ILE A 44 -15.77 15.10 24.93
C ILE A 44 -17.24 14.72 24.79
N LYS A 45 -17.52 13.60 24.11
CA LYS A 45 -18.86 13.01 24.03
C LYS A 45 -18.80 11.48 23.97
N PRO A 46 -19.92 10.77 24.20
CA PRO A 46 -20.02 9.34 23.90
C PRO A 46 -19.63 9.05 22.44
N HIS A 47 -18.90 7.97 22.21
CA HIS A 47 -18.53 7.57 20.86
C HIS A 47 -19.70 6.86 20.16
N GLU A 48 -20.17 7.43 19.06
CA GLU A 48 -21.27 6.92 18.25
C GLU A 48 -20.79 6.77 16.79
N PRO A 49 -20.12 5.66 16.45
CA PRO A 49 -19.67 5.42 15.08
C PRO A 49 -20.86 5.11 14.16
N SER A 50 -20.74 5.48 12.88
CA SER A 50 -21.78 5.21 11.87
C SER A 50 -22.06 3.72 11.66
N THR A 51 -21.07 2.87 11.92
CA THR A 51 -21.18 1.41 11.93
C THR A 51 -20.89 0.92 13.33
N HIS A 52 -21.77 0.09 13.88
CA HIS A 52 -21.62 -0.42 15.24
C HIS A 52 -20.32 -1.22 15.38
N THR A 53 -19.43 -0.76 16.27
CA THR A 53 -18.22 -1.47 16.68
C THR A 53 -18.42 -2.06 18.07
N ALA A 54 -17.80 -3.22 18.34
CA ALA A 54 -17.93 -3.88 19.65
C ALA A 54 -17.47 -3.01 20.83
N THR A 55 -16.57 -2.05 20.57
CA THR A 55 -16.03 -1.12 21.57
C THR A 55 -16.87 0.15 21.74
N ALA A 56 -17.82 0.43 20.83
CA ALA A 56 -18.58 1.69 20.79
C ALA A 56 -19.20 2.04 22.16
N GLU A 57 -19.90 1.09 22.77
CA GLU A 57 -20.63 1.33 24.03
C GLU A 57 -19.75 1.69 25.24
N ARG A 58 -18.45 1.36 25.18
CA ARG A 58 -17.48 1.62 26.25
C ARG A 58 -16.42 2.63 25.84
N SER A 59 -16.72 3.46 24.83
CA SER A 59 -15.76 4.42 24.29
C SER A 59 -16.29 5.85 24.28
N LEU A 60 -15.36 6.81 24.42
CA LEU A 60 -15.63 8.23 24.33
C LEU A 60 -14.89 8.82 23.13
N PHE A 61 -15.55 9.71 22.42
CA PHE A 61 -14.95 10.51 21.37
C PHE A 61 -14.46 11.83 21.96
N VAL A 62 -13.17 12.11 21.76
CA VAL A 62 -12.49 13.30 22.26
C VAL A 62 -11.91 14.07 21.09
N ALA A 63 -12.35 15.30 20.89
CA ALA A 63 -11.85 16.18 19.83
C ALA A 63 -10.94 17.30 20.40
N ASN A 64 -10.12 17.84 19.51
CA ASN A 64 -9.13 18.87 19.79
C ASN A 64 -8.08 18.43 20.83
N ILE A 65 -7.48 17.27 20.65
CA ILE A 65 -6.50 16.72 21.58
C ILE A 65 -5.18 17.51 21.52
N PRO A 66 -4.46 17.68 22.65
CA PRO A 66 -3.13 18.28 22.66
C PRO A 66 -2.16 17.64 21.67
N VAL A 67 -1.29 18.47 21.11
CA VAL A 67 -0.28 18.09 20.10
C VAL A 67 0.63 16.96 20.56
N ASP A 68 0.88 16.87 21.86
CA ASP A 68 1.76 15.88 22.48
C ASP A 68 1.04 14.72 23.15
N ALA A 69 -0.24 14.53 22.85
CA ALA A 69 -1.01 13.46 23.46
C ALA A 69 -0.52 12.07 23.04
N SER A 70 0.02 11.37 24.02
CA SER A 70 0.26 9.93 24.01
C SER A 70 -0.89 9.19 24.67
N GLU A 71 -0.95 7.89 24.43
CA GLU A 71 -1.85 6.99 25.13
C GLU A 71 -1.62 7.03 26.65
N SER A 72 -0.36 7.09 27.10
CA SER A 72 -0.02 7.18 28.53
C SER A 72 -0.58 8.45 29.18
N ASN A 73 -0.56 9.59 28.48
CA ASN A 73 -1.06 10.86 29.01
C ASN A 73 -2.58 10.83 29.15
N VAL A 74 -3.28 10.29 28.15
CA VAL A 74 -4.74 10.16 28.21
C VAL A 74 -5.15 9.17 29.31
N ARG A 75 -4.44 8.03 29.44
CA ARG A 75 -4.64 7.09 30.55
C ARG A 75 -4.45 7.76 31.91
N ALA A 76 -3.37 8.54 32.08
CA ALA A 76 -3.10 9.27 33.32
C ALA A 76 -4.16 10.34 33.61
N LEU A 77 -4.64 11.06 32.59
CA LEU A 77 -5.70 12.05 32.73
C LEU A 77 -6.97 11.42 33.34
N PHE A 78 -7.43 10.30 32.80
CA PHE A 78 -8.63 9.62 33.29
C PHE A 78 -8.41 8.90 34.63
N ALA A 79 -7.25 8.29 34.82
CA ALA A 79 -6.95 7.53 36.04
C ALA A 79 -6.70 8.44 37.25
N GLU A 80 -6.04 9.58 37.08
CA GLU A 80 -5.63 10.42 38.20
C GLU A 80 -6.57 11.60 38.43
N GLN A 81 -7.10 12.20 37.36
CA GLN A 81 -7.80 13.49 37.45
C GLN A 81 -9.27 13.42 37.06
N LEU A 82 -9.76 12.35 36.43
CA LEU A 82 -11.16 12.22 35.99
C LEU A 82 -11.78 10.90 36.47
N GLY A 83 -11.65 10.63 37.77
CA GLY A 83 -12.51 9.66 38.46
C GLY A 83 -11.98 8.23 38.49
N GLY A 84 -10.68 8.02 38.26
CA GLY A 84 -10.06 6.71 38.45
C GLY A 84 -10.36 5.70 37.34
N ALA A 85 -10.95 6.14 36.23
CA ALA A 85 -11.37 5.25 35.17
C ALA A 85 -10.17 4.59 34.47
N ARG A 86 -10.27 3.29 34.21
CA ARG A 86 -9.23 2.52 33.51
C ARG A 86 -9.50 2.52 32.01
N VAL A 87 -8.53 3.04 31.26
CA VAL A 87 -8.54 3.08 29.80
C VAL A 87 -7.78 1.86 29.27
N GLU A 88 -8.40 1.13 28.34
CA GLU A 88 -7.87 -0.07 27.68
C GLU A 88 -6.94 0.33 26.53
N SER A 89 -7.41 1.20 25.64
CA SER A 89 -6.68 1.68 24.48
C SER A 89 -7.14 3.07 24.05
N VAL A 90 -6.28 3.78 23.32
CA VAL A 90 -6.61 5.08 22.73
C VAL A 90 -6.25 5.07 21.25
N GLU A 91 -7.25 5.26 20.41
CA GLU A 91 -7.11 5.32 18.95
C GLU A 91 -7.12 6.77 18.50
N PHE A 92 -6.04 7.22 17.85
CA PHE A 92 -5.91 8.60 17.35
C PHE A 92 -6.19 8.66 15.84
N ASP A 93 -6.86 9.72 15.38
CA ASP A 93 -7.27 9.91 13.98
C ASP A 93 -6.08 9.98 13.00
N ALA A 94 -5.06 10.78 13.31
CA ALA A 94 -3.83 10.84 12.51
C ALA A 94 -2.60 11.21 13.36
N SER A 95 -1.56 10.39 13.26
CA SER A 95 -0.24 10.69 13.83
C SER A 95 0.67 11.41 12.82
N VAL A 96 1.62 12.18 13.34
CA VAL A 96 2.70 12.81 12.58
C VAL A 96 4.04 12.37 13.17
N PRO A 97 4.90 11.69 12.38
CA PRO A 97 4.64 11.20 11.03
C PRO A 97 3.53 10.14 10.99
N ALA A 98 2.87 10.00 9.83
CA ALA A 98 1.88 8.95 9.64
C ALA A 98 2.56 7.59 9.81
N ARG A 99 1.92 6.68 10.56
CA ARG A 99 2.40 5.29 10.61
C ARG A 99 2.42 4.73 9.20
N PRO A 100 3.53 4.12 8.74
CA PRO A 100 3.51 3.39 7.49
C PRO A 100 2.40 2.33 7.58
N LEU A 101 1.48 2.37 6.61
CA LEU A 101 0.36 1.44 6.55
C LEU A 101 0.94 0.08 6.13
N HIS A 102 1.46 -0.69 7.08
CA HIS A 102 1.88 -2.06 6.80
C HIS A 102 0.62 -2.82 6.37
N LYS A 103 0.57 -3.29 5.12
CA LYS A 103 -0.51 -4.15 4.64
C LYS A 103 -0.43 -5.46 5.42
N ARG A 104 -1.11 -5.51 6.57
CA ARG A 104 -1.20 -6.71 7.40
C ARG A 104 -1.87 -7.79 6.56
N TRP A 105 -1.12 -8.86 6.26
CA TRP A 105 -1.70 -10.05 5.65
C TRP A 105 -2.83 -10.54 6.56
N LYS A 106 -4.07 -10.47 6.06
CA LYS A 106 -5.21 -11.06 6.75
C LYS A 106 -5.08 -12.57 6.54
N GLN A 107 -4.40 -13.25 7.46
CA GLN A 107 -4.49 -14.69 7.53
C GLN A 107 -5.91 -15.01 8.00
N GLU A 108 -6.85 -15.12 7.07
CA GLU A 108 -8.13 -15.76 7.37
C GLU A 108 -7.82 -17.21 7.72
N LYS A 109 -7.80 -17.51 9.02
CA LYS A 109 -8.08 -18.86 9.51
C LYS A 109 -9.44 -19.23 8.91
N ARG A 110 -9.45 -20.07 7.87
CA ARG A 110 -10.62 -20.86 7.54
C ARG A 110 -10.90 -21.72 8.76
N GLY A 111 -11.87 -21.31 9.58
CA GLY A 111 -12.44 -22.20 10.58
C GLY A 111 -13.24 -23.25 9.83
N ASP A 112 -12.89 -24.51 10.02
CA ASP A 112 -13.77 -25.63 9.70
C ASP A 112 -15.02 -25.48 10.56
N GLY A 113 -16.09 -25.04 9.91
CA GLY A 113 -17.43 -24.97 10.43
C GLY A 113 -18.35 -25.29 9.27
N GLU A 114 -18.75 -26.55 9.21
CA GLU A 114 -19.78 -27.07 8.32
C GLU A 114 -21.07 -26.29 8.55
N ASP A 115 -21.58 -25.64 7.51
CA ASP A 115 -23.00 -25.34 7.36
C ASP A 115 -23.31 -25.23 5.86
N GLU A 116 -23.98 -26.27 5.36
CA GLU A 116 -24.56 -26.34 4.02
C GLU A 116 -25.69 -25.30 3.88
N ALA A 117 -25.57 -24.43 2.88
CA ALA A 117 -26.73 -23.81 2.25
C ALA A 117 -26.40 -23.41 0.80
N GLU A 118 -27.02 -24.13 -0.14
CA GLU A 118 -26.97 -23.87 -1.58
C GLU A 118 -27.41 -22.44 -1.92
N SER A 119 -26.62 -21.73 -2.75
CA SER A 119 -27.18 -20.75 -3.66
C SER A 119 -26.48 -20.81 -5.02
N ARG A 120 -27.28 -21.21 -6.01
CA ARG A 120 -26.98 -21.29 -7.43
C ARG A 120 -26.69 -19.90 -8.01
N GLY A 121 -25.74 -19.84 -8.95
CA GLY A 121 -25.63 -18.75 -9.92
C GLY A 121 -24.60 -17.66 -9.62
N LYS A 122 -23.34 -18.02 -9.30
CA LYS A 122 -22.23 -17.05 -9.31
C LYS A 122 -21.53 -17.06 -10.67
N LYS A 123 -21.76 -15.99 -11.45
CA LYS A 123 -20.75 -15.48 -12.41
C LYS A 123 -19.40 -15.56 -11.70
N ARG A 124 -18.44 -16.29 -12.28
CA ARG A 124 -17.06 -16.35 -11.82
C ARG A 124 -16.46 -14.95 -11.89
N LYS A 125 -16.70 -14.14 -10.85
CA LYS A 125 -15.87 -12.99 -10.53
C LYS A 125 -14.57 -13.61 -10.05
N ARG A 126 -13.60 -13.68 -10.96
CA ARG A 126 -12.21 -13.99 -10.65
C ARG A 126 -11.87 -13.21 -9.37
N ASN A 127 -11.63 -13.92 -8.27
CA ASN A 127 -11.14 -13.34 -7.03
C ASN A 127 -9.72 -12.83 -7.30
N ASP A 128 -9.63 -11.63 -7.87
CA ASP A 128 -8.40 -10.86 -8.03
C ASP A 128 -7.93 -10.29 -6.67
N THR A 129 -8.63 -10.62 -5.59
CA THR A 129 -8.32 -10.24 -4.21
C THR A 129 -7.33 -11.19 -3.53
N GLU A 130 -7.02 -12.36 -4.12
CA GLU A 130 -6.02 -13.30 -3.58
C GLU A 130 -4.67 -13.24 -4.32
N VAL A 131 -4.53 -12.37 -5.33
CA VAL A 131 -3.22 -12.06 -5.91
C VAL A 131 -2.48 -11.13 -4.94
N VAL A 132 -1.90 -11.77 -3.94
CA VAL A 132 -0.58 -11.47 -3.40
C VAL A 132 -0.38 -9.99 -3.11
N ALA A 133 -0.74 -9.57 -1.90
CA ALA A 133 -0.20 -8.34 -1.33
C ALA A 133 1.34 -8.38 -1.45
N GLU A 134 1.81 -7.58 -2.39
CA GLU A 134 3.19 -7.36 -2.77
C GLU A 134 3.92 -6.69 -1.60
N GLY A 135 4.50 -7.51 -0.72
CA GLY A 135 5.33 -7.07 0.38
C GLY A 135 5.50 -8.16 1.42
N VAL A 136 6.71 -8.28 1.96
CA VAL A 136 6.92 -8.91 3.26
C VAL A 136 6.15 -8.06 4.26
N VAL A 137 5.33 -8.69 5.11
CA VAL A 137 4.77 -7.99 6.26
C VAL A 137 5.96 -7.65 7.13
N GLU A 138 6.31 -6.37 7.22
CA GLU A 138 7.40 -5.96 8.09
C GLU A 138 6.99 -6.23 9.54
N ASP A 139 7.47 -7.35 10.09
CA ASP A 139 7.41 -7.61 11.52
C ASP A 139 8.34 -6.64 12.25
N GLY A 140 8.15 -6.45 13.56
CA GLY A 140 8.92 -5.49 14.35
C GLY A 140 10.45 -5.68 14.30
N GLU A 141 10.93 -6.86 13.89
CA GLU A 141 12.35 -7.17 13.72
C GLU A 141 12.88 -6.84 12.31
N SER A 142 12.01 -6.86 11.30
CA SER A 142 12.34 -6.61 9.89
C SER A 142 12.10 -5.15 9.48
N ALA A 143 11.26 -4.44 10.23
CA ALA A 143 10.99 -3.03 10.03
C ALA A 143 12.26 -2.20 10.28
N LEU A 144 12.47 -1.19 9.45
CA LEU A 144 13.54 -0.22 9.68
C LEU A 144 13.30 0.51 11.02
N PRO A 145 14.37 0.88 11.76
CA PRO A 145 14.24 1.62 13.00
C PRO A 145 13.38 2.88 12.85
N ALA A 146 12.42 3.06 13.74
CA ALA A 146 11.57 4.24 13.73
C ALA A 146 12.41 5.51 13.92
N LEU A 147 12.30 6.45 12.98
CA LEU A 147 13.08 7.70 13.01
C LEU A 147 12.62 8.69 14.08
N TRP A 148 11.39 8.55 14.55
CA TRP A 148 10.80 9.42 15.55
C TRP A 148 10.47 8.60 16.79
N GLY A 149 10.95 9.03 17.96
CA GLY A 149 10.70 8.32 19.22
C GLY A 149 9.28 8.49 19.76
N SER A 150 8.57 9.53 19.31
CA SER A 150 7.18 9.79 19.67
C SER A 150 6.41 10.40 18.50
N GLU A 151 5.13 10.06 18.44
CA GLU A 151 4.17 10.65 17.52
C GLU A 151 3.65 11.98 18.05
N VAL A 152 3.35 12.87 17.11
CA VAL A 152 2.74 14.18 17.37
C VAL A 152 1.36 14.22 16.71
N ARG A 153 0.43 14.97 17.27
CA ARG A 153 -0.93 15.12 16.75
C ARG A 153 -1.05 16.38 15.89
N ARG A 154 -1.93 16.33 14.88
CA ARG A 154 -2.30 17.52 14.11
C ARG A 154 -3.21 18.43 14.94
N SER A 155 -3.22 19.72 14.63
CA SER A 155 -4.20 20.65 15.20
C SER A 155 -5.63 20.16 14.90
N GLY A 156 -6.50 20.17 15.91
CA GLY A 156 -7.87 19.66 15.77
C GLY A 156 -8.01 18.14 15.71
N SER A 157 -6.93 17.38 15.95
CA SER A 157 -6.98 15.91 15.97
C SER A 157 -7.98 15.39 17.00
N ALA A 158 -8.64 14.29 16.64
CA ALA A 158 -9.52 13.54 17.53
C ALA A 158 -8.88 12.22 17.99
N ALA A 159 -9.44 11.65 19.06
CA ALA A 159 -9.21 10.28 19.46
C ALA A 159 -10.48 9.62 19.98
N VAL A 160 -10.49 8.29 19.90
CA VAL A 160 -11.46 7.42 20.55
C VAL A 160 -10.75 6.78 21.74
N VAL A 161 -11.27 7.06 22.94
CA VAL A 161 -10.77 6.52 24.20
C VAL A 161 -11.63 5.32 24.57
N VAL A 162 -11.06 4.12 24.54
CA VAL A 162 -11.76 2.87 24.87
C VAL A 162 -11.48 2.52 26.33
N PHE A 163 -12.53 2.36 27.11
CA PHE A 163 -12.45 1.97 28.52
C PHE A 163 -12.58 0.46 28.67
N VAL A 164 -12.13 -0.07 29.80
CA VAL A 164 -12.22 -1.52 30.10
C VAL A 164 -13.68 -2.00 30.04
N ASP A 165 -14.60 -1.22 30.59
CA ASP A 165 -16.03 -1.55 30.66
C ASP A 165 -16.95 -0.33 30.49
N LYS A 166 -18.21 -0.61 30.19
CA LYS A 166 -19.26 0.41 29.96
C LYS A 166 -19.50 1.30 31.19
N ARG A 167 -19.33 0.78 32.41
CA ARG A 167 -19.51 1.58 33.63
C ARG A 167 -18.36 2.56 33.80
N SER A 168 -17.11 2.15 33.53
CA SER A 168 -15.97 3.08 33.53
C SER A 168 -16.14 4.23 32.53
N ALA A 169 -16.59 3.94 31.30
CA ALA A 169 -16.80 4.99 30.29
C ALA A 169 -17.88 6.01 30.74
N ARG A 170 -19.01 5.51 31.25
CA ARG A 170 -20.10 6.36 31.77
C ARG A 170 -19.68 7.15 33.01
N GLY A 171 -18.93 6.52 33.92
CA GLY A 171 -18.38 7.15 35.12
C GLY A 171 -17.40 8.27 34.77
N ALA A 172 -16.48 8.02 33.83
CA ALA A 172 -15.53 9.00 33.32
C ALA A 172 -16.24 10.22 32.73
N LEU A 173 -17.28 10.02 31.90
CA LEU A 173 -18.03 11.13 31.32
C LEU A 173 -18.76 11.96 32.38
N LYS A 174 -19.37 11.32 33.37
CA LYS A 174 -20.01 12.01 34.51
C LYS A 174 -19.01 12.82 35.32
N GLU A 175 -17.82 12.27 35.56
CA GLU A 175 -16.78 12.96 36.28
C GLU A 175 -16.22 14.15 35.49
N VAL A 176 -16.09 14.03 34.17
CA VAL A 176 -15.77 15.18 33.29
C VAL A 176 -16.81 16.28 33.44
N GLN A 177 -18.10 15.94 33.38
CA GLN A 177 -19.19 16.91 33.56
C GLN A 177 -19.16 17.55 34.96
N SER A 178 -18.92 16.75 35.99
CA SER A 178 -18.76 17.21 37.38
C SER A 178 -17.57 18.16 37.53
N ALA A 179 -16.42 17.84 36.91
CA ALA A 179 -15.23 18.69 36.93
C ALA A 179 -15.48 20.05 36.27
N VAL A 180 -16.22 20.07 35.15
CA VAL A 180 -16.61 21.31 34.46
C VAL A 180 -17.59 22.14 35.29
N GLN A 181 -18.59 21.50 35.91
CA GLN A 181 -19.59 22.18 36.74
C GLN A 181 -18.98 22.78 38.03
N SER A 182 -18.08 22.03 38.67
CA SER A 182 -17.36 22.46 39.87
C SER A 182 -16.21 23.44 39.58
N GLY A 183 -15.83 23.60 38.31
CA GLY A 183 -14.69 24.43 37.90
C GLY A 183 -13.36 23.87 38.38
N ARG A 184 -13.25 22.54 38.55
CA ARG A 184 -12.02 21.88 38.98
C ARG A 184 -10.93 22.09 37.93
N THR A 185 -9.76 22.55 38.39
CA THR A 185 -8.57 22.66 37.54
C THR A 185 -8.06 21.27 37.17
N VAL A 186 -8.07 20.97 35.87
CA VAL A 186 -7.49 19.73 35.31
C VAL A 186 -6.21 20.12 34.59
N ALA A 187 -5.07 19.58 35.00
CA ALA A 187 -3.76 19.90 34.46
C ALA A 187 -3.33 18.87 33.41
N TRP A 188 -2.82 19.34 32.27
CA TRP A 188 -2.24 18.48 31.26
C TRP A 188 -0.77 18.17 31.59
N LYS A 189 -0.45 16.89 31.77
CA LYS A 189 0.94 16.45 31.94
C LYS A 189 1.62 16.35 30.58
N ARG A 190 2.69 17.11 30.39
CA ARG A 190 3.47 17.13 29.15
C ARG A 190 4.08 15.76 28.86
N ALA A 191 4.04 15.33 27.61
CA ALA A 191 4.91 14.23 27.17
C ALA A 191 6.38 14.68 27.12
N SER A 192 7.30 13.83 27.57
CA SER A 192 8.74 14.08 27.46
C SER A 192 9.21 14.05 26.00
N GLY A 193 10.31 14.75 25.69
CA GLY A 193 10.99 14.64 24.39
C GLY A 193 10.36 15.43 23.23
N LEU A 194 9.78 16.60 23.50
CA LEU A 194 9.27 17.54 22.48
C LEU A 194 10.27 18.68 22.22
N GLY A 195 10.02 19.47 21.16
CA GLY A 195 10.85 20.64 20.84
C GLY A 195 12.25 20.24 20.39
N VAL A 196 13.28 20.93 20.88
CA VAL A 196 14.69 20.72 20.48
C VAL A 196 15.15 19.29 20.74
N GLU A 197 14.77 18.71 21.89
CA GLU A 197 15.11 17.33 22.24
C GLU A 197 14.58 16.32 21.21
N ARG A 198 13.36 16.55 20.71
CA ARG A 198 12.74 15.72 19.66
C ARG A 198 13.60 15.68 18.40
N TYR A 199 14.04 16.84 17.93
CA TYR A 199 14.83 16.95 16.70
C TYR A 199 16.26 16.43 16.88
N LYS A 200 16.88 16.65 18.05
CA LYS A 200 18.18 16.03 18.38
C LYS A 200 18.09 14.51 18.37
N ALA A 201 17.06 13.96 19.00
CA ALA A 201 16.84 12.53 19.04
C ALA A 201 16.43 11.94 17.67
N HIS A 202 15.79 12.74 16.79
CA HIS A 202 15.54 12.36 15.40
C HIS A 202 16.84 12.30 14.60
N LEU A 203 17.69 13.33 14.69
CA LEU A 203 18.98 13.37 13.99
C LEU A 203 19.93 12.24 14.42
N GLN A 204 19.88 11.85 15.69
CA GLN A 204 20.60 10.66 16.15
C GLN A 204 20.04 9.37 15.53
N ARG A 205 18.72 9.27 15.37
CA ARG A 205 18.05 8.10 14.78
C ARG A 205 18.16 8.03 13.26
N THR A 206 18.38 9.15 12.56
CA THR A 206 18.64 9.13 11.11
C THR A 206 19.99 8.50 10.76
N HIS A 207 20.90 8.41 11.73
CA HIS A 207 22.21 7.78 11.58
C HIS A 207 22.38 6.60 12.56
N PRO A 208 21.61 5.51 12.38
CA PRO A 208 21.74 4.32 13.22
C PRO A 208 23.10 3.65 13.00
N SER A 209 23.53 2.83 13.96
CA SER A 209 24.75 2.03 13.79
C SER A 209 24.60 1.01 12.65
N ALA A 210 25.69 0.71 11.97
CA ALA A 210 25.70 -0.28 10.89
C ALA A 210 25.20 -1.66 11.37
N SER A 211 25.51 -2.04 12.62
CA SER A 211 25.04 -3.30 13.21
C SER A 211 23.52 -3.37 13.34
N ALA A 212 22.88 -2.32 13.85
CA ALA A 212 21.42 -2.27 14.00
C ALA A 212 20.71 -2.33 12.64
N LEU A 213 21.24 -1.61 11.65
CA LEU A 213 20.71 -1.63 10.30
C LEU A 213 20.87 -3.01 9.64
N GLN A 214 22.06 -3.62 9.76
CA GLN A 214 22.33 -4.94 9.18
C GLN A 214 21.39 -6.02 9.74
N SER A 215 21.10 -6.00 11.04
CA SER A 215 20.14 -6.92 11.65
C SER A 215 18.74 -6.77 11.03
N SER A 216 18.22 -5.55 10.89
CA SER A 216 16.91 -5.31 10.27
C SER A 216 16.86 -5.76 8.81
N ILE A 217 17.92 -5.46 8.03
CA ILE A 217 18.04 -5.87 6.63
C ILE A 217 18.10 -7.39 6.51
N ASN A 218 18.90 -8.06 7.35
CA ASN A 218 19.01 -9.51 7.32
C ASN A 218 17.68 -10.18 7.66
N ALA A 219 16.97 -9.68 8.68
CA ALA A 219 15.64 -10.14 9.04
C ALA A 219 14.68 -9.98 7.84
N TYR A 220 14.60 -8.79 7.25
CA TYR A 220 13.78 -8.54 6.07
C TYR A 220 14.12 -9.45 4.89
N LEU A 221 15.40 -9.61 4.54
CA LEU A 221 15.83 -10.45 3.41
C LEU A 221 15.55 -11.94 3.67
N SER A 222 15.71 -12.42 4.91
CA SER A 222 15.35 -13.79 5.27
C SER A 222 13.85 -14.05 5.14
N GLN A 223 13.02 -13.13 5.61
CA GLN A 223 11.57 -13.20 5.46
C GLN A 223 11.17 -13.13 3.99
N PHE A 224 11.74 -12.19 3.23
CA PHE A 224 11.51 -12.03 1.80
C PHE A 224 11.83 -13.31 1.02
N THR A 225 13.03 -13.87 1.24
CA THR A 225 13.44 -15.11 0.56
C THR A 225 12.56 -16.30 0.95
N SER A 226 12.11 -16.40 2.21
CA SER A 226 11.18 -17.45 2.63
C SER A 226 9.80 -17.32 1.95
N VAL A 227 9.28 -16.09 1.83
CA VAL A 227 8.01 -15.79 1.14
C VAL A 227 8.13 -16.09 -0.35
N GLU A 228 9.23 -15.71 -0.99
CA GLU A 228 9.47 -16.02 -2.40
C GLU A 228 9.62 -17.53 -2.64
N GLN A 229 10.30 -18.26 -1.74
CA GLN A 229 10.41 -19.72 -1.84
C GLN A 229 9.05 -20.41 -1.67
N THR A 230 8.22 -19.97 -0.73
CA THR A 230 6.87 -20.54 -0.56
C THR A 230 5.99 -20.23 -1.76
N ARG A 231 6.02 -19.02 -2.30
CA ARG A 231 5.35 -18.66 -3.57
C ARG A 231 5.81 -19.54 -4.72
N ALA A 232 7.13 -19.74 -4.88
CA ALA A 232 7.67 -20.60 -5.92
C ALA A 232 7.21 -22.06 -5.75
N LYS A 233 7.12 -22.57 -4.51
CA LYS A 233 6.59 -23.91 -4.22
C LYS A 233 5.09 -24.01 -4.56
N LEU A 234 4.28 -23.03 -4.16
CA LEU A 234 2.85 -22.99 -4.48
C LEU A 234 2.60 -22.93 -5.98
N LEU A 235 3.36 -22.10 -6.71
CA LEU A 235 3.29 -22.04 -8.18
C LEU A 235 3.73 -23.34 -8.85
N LYS A 236 4.73 -24.04 -8.30
CA LYS A 236 5.13 -25.37 -8.78
C LYS A 236 4.04 -26.41 -8.50
N HIS A 237 3.45 -26.38 -7.31
CA HIS A 237 2.38 -27.31 -6.92
C HIS A 237 1.12 -27.09 -7.79
N ALA A 238 0.70 -25.84 -7.98
CA ALA A 238 -0.43 -25.48 -8.83
C ALA A 238 -0.23 -25.85 -10.32
N ARG A 239 1.02 -26.05 -10.77
CA ARG A 239 1.32 -26.58 -12.11
C ARG A 239 1.21 -28.09 -12.21
N THR A 240 1.37 -28.80 -11.11
CA THR A 240 1.45 -30.27 -11.09
C THR A 240 0.10 -30.90 -10.75
N VAL A 241 -0.71 -30.24 -9.93
CA VAL A 241 -1.98 -30.80 -9.45
C VAL A 241 -3.10 -30.58 -10.50
N PRO A 242 -3.80 -31.65 -10.92
CA PRO A 242 -4.98 -31.54 -11.77
C PRO A 242 -6.15 -30.86 -11.05
N ASP A 243 -6.97 -30.13 -11.80
CA ASP A 243 -8.19 -29.51 -11.30
C ASP A 243 -9.30 -30.55 -11.03
N GLU A 244 -10.47 -30.13 -10.50
CA GLU A 244 -11.63 -31.01 -10.21
C GLU A 244 -12.10 -31.86 -11.41
N ASP A 245 -11.88 -31.35 -12.63
CA ASP A 245 -12.18 -32.04 -13.90
C ASP A 245 -11.01 -32.89 -14.43
N GLY A 246 -9.91 -33.03 -13.69
CA GLY A 246 -8.75 -33.85 -14.04
C GLY A 246 -7.77 -33.23 -15.06
N PHE A 247 -7.94 -31.96 -15.42
CA PHE A 247 -7.03 -31.27 -16.36
C PHE A 247 -5.88 -30.58 -15.62
N VAL A 248 -4.67 -30.68 -16.19
CA VAL A 248 -3.49 -29.95 -15.71
C VAL A 248 -3.32 -28.65 -16.49
N THR A 249 -3.33 -27.52 -15.79
CA THR A 249 -3.14 -26.21 -16.43
C THR A 249 -1.69 -26.03 -16.92
N VAL A 250 -1.48 -26.05 -18.24
CA VAL A 250 -0.17 -25.79 -18.86
C VAL A 250 0.16 -24.29 -18.76
N THR A 251 0.72 -23.88 -17.62
CA THR A 251 1.32 -22.55 -17.51
C THR A 251 2.81 -22.60 -17.87
N ARG A 252 3.29 -21.59 -18.59
CA ARG A 252 4.72 -21.49 -18.96
C ARG A 252 5.55 -21.37 -17.69
N GLY A 253 6.28 -22.43 -17.37
CA GLY A 253 7.21 -22.46 -16.25
C GLY A 253 8.38 -21.50 -16.45
N GLY A 254 8.72 -20.71 -15.43
CA GLY A 254 10.05 -20.11 -15.32
C GLY A 254 10.16 -18.58 -15.23
N ARG A 255 9.06 -17.81 -15.11
CA ARG A 255 9.18 -16.36 -14.88
C ARG A 255 8.55 -15.92 -13.56
N ALA A 256 9.38 -15.46 -12.63
CA ALA A 256 9.00 -14.87 -11.36
C ALA A 256 9.22 -13.35 -11.37
N GLY A 257 8.89 -12.69 -12.49
CA GLY A 257 9.04 -11.25 -12.63
C GLY A 257 8.73 -10.74 -14.03
N PRO A 258 8.51 -9.43 -14.20
CA PRO A 258 8.34 -8.84 -15.50
C PRO A 258 9.61 -9.03 -16.34
N ALA A 259 9.48 -9.61 -17.53
CA ALA A 259 9.55 -8.69 -18.66
C ALA A 259 10.81 -7.85 -18.89
N ARG A 260 12.09 -8.28 -18.74
CA ARG A 260 13.15 -7.50 -19.43
C ARG A 260 12.82 -7.49 -20.92
N ILE A 261 12.64 -6.28 -21.47
CA ILE A 261 12.11 -6.04 -22.82
C ILE A 261 12.98 -6.75 -23.86
N GLU A 262 14.30 -6.71 -23.69
CA GLU A 262 15.29 -7.37 -24.55
C GLU A 262 15.10 -8.91 -24.65
N GLU A 263 14.69 -9.58 -23.58
CA GLU A 263 14.43 -11.03 -23.61
C GLU A 263 13.11 -11.35 -24.32
N ALA A 264 12.15 -10.42 -24.28
CA ALA A 264 10.88 -10.57 -24.99
C ALA A 264 11.11 -10.41 -26.51
N GLU A 265 11.91 -9.41 -26.92
CA GLU A 265 12.28 -9.18 -28.31
C GLU A 265 13.06 -10.35 -28.90
N LYS A 266 14.07 -10.88 -28.19
CA LYS A 266 14.83 -12.07 -28.65
C LYS A 266 13.93 -13.29 -28.85
N LYS A 267 12.99 -13.53 -27.94
CA LYS A 267 12.04 -14.65 -28.07
C LYS A 267 11.00 -14.42 -29.17
N GLN A 268 10.60 -13.18 -29.41
CA GLN A 268 9.75 -12.85 -30.56
C GLN A 268 10.49 -13.11 -31.87
N ALA A 269 11.75 -12.67 -31.99
CA ALA A 269 12.58 -12.95 -33.16
C ALA A 269 12.75 -14.46 -33.40
N GLU A 270 13.04 -15.25 -32.36
CA GLU A 270 13.15 -16.72 -32.47
C GLU A 270 11.82 -17.37 -32.93
N LEU A 271 10.68 -16.90 -32.39
CA LEU A 271 9.36 -17.38 -32.81
C LEU A 271 9.04 -16.99 -34.25
N GLU A 272 9.43 -15.80 -34.68
CA GLU A 272 9.28 -15.37 -36.07
C GLU A 272 10.16 -16.17 -37.02
N GLU A 273 11.42 -16.47 -36.67
CA GLU A 273 12.28 -17.33 -37.47
C GLU A 273 11.71 -18.75 -37.58
N ARG A 274 11.22 -19.32 -36.47
CA ARG A 274 10.52 -20.61 -36.50
C ARG A 274 9.28 -20.58 -37.37
N ARG A 275 8.48 -19.50 -37.33
CA ARG A 275 7.30 -19.34 -38.19
C ARG A 275 7.67 -19.20 -39.66
N LYS A 276 8.77 -18.52 -39.98
CA LYS A 276 9.29 -18.42 -41.35
C LYS A 276 9.76 -19.79 -41.86
N ASN A 277 10.45 -20.56 -41.01
CA ASN A 277 10.97 -21.88 -41.39
C ASN A 277 9.89 -22.97 -41.48
N ASN A 278 8.84 -22.88 -40.65
CA ASN A 278 7.70 -23.83 -40.62
C ASN A 278 6.47 -23.33 -41.41
N GLY A 279 6.61 -22.26 -42.20
CA GLY A 279 5.56 -21.82 -43.12
C GLY A 279 5.21 -22.91 -44.12
N VAL A 280 3.97 -22.90 -44.64
CA VAL A 280 3.53 -23.79 -45.72
C VAL A 280 4.52 -23.63 -46.88
N LYS A 281 5.31 -24.67 -47.15
CA LYS A 281 6.27 -24.66 -48.25
C LYS A 281 5.49 -24.63 -49.57
N ASP A 282 5.85 -23.72 -50.47
CA ASP A 282 5.20 -23.49 -51.77
C ASP A 282 5.31 -24.65 -52.78
N ASP A 283 5.61 -25.86 -52.32
CA ASP A 283 5.78 -27.07 -53.14
C ASP A 283 4.78 -28.17 -52.81
N PHE A 284 3.81 -27.90 -51.92
CA PHE A 284 2.87 -28.92 -51.49
C PHE A 284 1.80 -29.24 -52.56
N TYR A 285 1.39 -28.26 -53.36
CA TYR A 285 0.33 -28.47 -54.35
C TYR A 285 0.84 -28.59 -55.78
N ARG A 286 0.23 -29.52 -56.54
CA ARG A 286 0.58 -29.78 -57.95
C ARG A 286 0.44 -28.54 -58.85
N PHE A 287 -0.46 -27.61 -58.53
CA PHE A 287 -0.62 -26.37 -59.30
C PHE A 287 0.58 -25.42 -59.11
N GLN A 288 1.18 -25.37 -57.93
CA GLN A 288 2.37 -24.54 -57.64
C GLN A 288 3.56 -25.00 -58.49
N ASN A 289 3.77 -26.31 -58.58
CA ASN A 289 4.79 -26.90 -59.45
C ASN A 289 4.52 -26.65 -60.94
N ARG A 290 3.24 -26.62 -61.35
CA ARG A 290 2.85 -26.32 -62.74
C ARG A 290 3.10 -24.85 -63.08
N GLU A 291 2.78 -23.93 -62.17
CA GLU A 291 3.08 -22.51 -62.32
C GLU A 291 4.59 -22.23 -62.37
N LYS A 292 5.39 -22.81 -61.45
CA LYS A 292 6.85 -22.69 -61.46
C LYS A 292 7.48 -23.14 -62.78
N ARG A 293 6.99 -24.26 -63.35
CA ARG A 293 7.46 -24.74 -64.67
C ARG A 293 7.06 -23.79 -65.79
N LYS A 294 5.84 -23.26 -65.77
CA LYS A 294 5.35 -22.29 -66.76
C LYS A 294 6.15 -20.99 -66.69
N GLU A 295 6.44 -20.51 -65.49
CA GLU A 295 7.26 -19.33 -65.27
C GLU A 295 8.71 -19.54 -65.73
N ALA A 296 9.29 -20.70 -65.45
CA ALA A 296 10.62 -21.07 -65.95
C ALA A 296 10.67 -21.10 -67.49
N GLU A 297 9.64 -21.65 -68.14
CA GLU A 297 9.53 -21.67 -69.60
C GLU A 297 9.41 -20.26 -70.19
N VAL A 298 8.58 -19.41 -69.58
CA VAL A 298 8.43 -18.00 -69.97
C VAL A 298 9.76 -17.25 -69.82
N ASN A 299 10.47 -17.44 -68.71
CA ASN A 299 11.77 -16.83 -68.48
C ASN A 299 12.83 -17.32 -69.47
N LEU A 300 12.78 -18.60 -69.86
CA LEU A 300 13.69 -19.13 -70.89
C LEU A 300 13.44 -18.48 -72.25
N ARG A 301 12.16 -18.31 -72.64
CA ARG A 301 11.78 -17.62 -73.88
C ARG A 301 12.23 -16.17 -73.89
N LYS A 302 12.05 -15.45 -72.76
CA LYS A 302 12.55 -14.07 -72.60
C LYS A 302 14.06 -13.98 -72.79
N ARG A 303 14.82 -14.88 -72.14
CA ARG A 303 16.29 -14.93 -72.27
C ARG A 303 16.72 -15.26 -73.70
N PHE A 304 16.00 -16.15 -74.38
CA PHE A 304 16.27 -16.49 -75.78
C PHE A 304 16.02 -15.31 -76.73
N ASP A 305 14.93 -14.56 -76.53
CA ASP A 305 14.65 -13.35 -77.32
C ASP A 305 15.71 -12.26 -77.07
N GLU A 306 16.17 -12.11 -75.83
CA GLU A 306 17.28 -11.21 -75.49
C GLU A 306 18.59 -11.61 -76.19
N ASP A 307 18.92 -12.90 -76.20
CA ASP A 307 20.10 -13.43 -76.89
C ASP A 307 19.97 -13.33 -78.41
N ARG A 308 18.79 -13.59 -78.97
CA ARG A 308 18.50 -13.38 -80.40
C ARG A 308 18.70 -11.92 -80.78
N ARG A 309 18.15 -10.97 -80.02
CA ARG A 309 18.38 -9.53 -80.20
C ARG A 309 19.85 -9.15 -80.03
N ARG A 310 20.59 -9.85 -79.16
CA ARG A 310 22.05 -9.65 -79.00
C ARG A 310 22.81 -10.12 -80.26
N VAL A 311 22.44 -11.27 -80.82
CA VAL A 311 23.05 -11.82 -82.04
C VAL A 311 22.69 -11.00 -83.28
N GLU A 312 21.46 -10.54 -83.42
CA GLU A 312 21.04 -9.66 -84.51
C GLU A 312 21.81 -8.34 -84.50
N ARG A 313 21.96 -7.70 -83.33
CA ARG A 313 22.84 -6.52 -83.17
C ARG A 313 24.31 -6.80 -83.55
N MET A 314 24.81 -8.01 -83.29
CA MET A 314 26.17 -8.40 -83.72
C MET A 314 26.26 -8.65 -85.23
N ARG A 315 25.22 -9.22 -85.85
CA ARG A 315 25.13 -9.42 -87.31
C ARG A 315 25.04 -8.09 -88.06
N GLU A 316 24.26 -7.14 -87.55
CA GLU A 316 24.19 -5.78 -88.11
C GLU A 316 25.54 -5.06 -88.02
N ARG A 317 26.29 -5.22 -86.91
CA ARG A 317 27.66 -4.71 -86.77
C ARG A 317 28.69 -5.35 -87.71
N ARG A 318 28.46 -6.58 -88.19
CA ARG A 318 29.40 -7.29 -89.09
C ARG A 318 29.16 -7.05 -90.59
N GLY A 319 28.06 -6.38 -90.97
CA GLY A 319 27.73 -6.07 -92.37
C GLY A 319 27.26 -7.29 -93.18
N ARG A 320 26.28 -7.10 -94.07
CA ARG A 320 25.80 -8.16 -94.98
C ARG A 320 26.86 -8.45 -96.05
N LEU A 321 27.38 -9.67 -96.08
CA LEU A 321 28.21 -10.17 -97.19
C LEU A 321 27.36 -10.17 -98.48
N ARG A 322 27.80 -9.42 -99.49
CA ARG A 322 27.29 -9.58 -100.87
C ARG A 322 28.11 -10.69 -101.54
N PRO A 323 27.48 -11.67 -102.21
CA PRO A 323 28.23 -12.61 -103.04
C PRO A 323 28.67 -11.91 -104.35
N GLU A 324 29.93 -12.09 -104.73
CA GLU A 324 30.46 -11.64 -106.03
C GLU A 324 30.02 -12.60 -107.14
N THR A 325 29.58 -12.05 -108.28
CA THR A 325 29.58 -12.69 -109.61
C THR A 325 30.86 -12.32 -110.33
#